data_AF-A0A0C9VB91-F1
#
_entry.id   AF-A0A0C9VB91-F1
#
_cell.length_a   1.000
_cell.length_b   1.000
_cell.length_c   1.000
_cell.angle_alpha   90.00
_cell.angle_beta   90.00
_cell.angle_gamma   90.00
#
_symmetry.space_group_name_H-M   'P 1'
#
loop_
_entity.id
_entity.type
_entity.pdbx_description
1 polymer ?
#
loop_
_entity_poly.entity_id
_entity_poly.type
_entity_poly.pdbx_seq_one_letter_code
_entity_poly.pdbx_strand_id
1 'polypeptide(L)'
;IVVSYDVACKYNLNFEKCITHQDCPLVTKRELRQLQKIKLTWLVPKFHLAAHVEGCADKYSFNWTKNVGRTCGENVESNWLSLNGLATSVREMGFGSRRDAITDAMLHHNWWKNTG
;
A
#
# COMPACT_ATOMS: atom_id res chain seq x y z
N ILE A 1 11.97 1.28 -9.63
CA ILE A 1 10.54 1.35 -9.24
C ILE A 1 10.45 1.07 -7.75
N VAL A 2 9.60 1.79 -7.03
CA VAL A 2 9.36 1.58 -5.60
C VAL A 2 8.00 0.92 -5.43
N VAL A 3 7.94 -0.12 -4.62
CA VAL A 3 6.72 -0.83 -4.25
C VAL A 3 6.56 -0.71 -2.74
N SER A 4 5.43 -0.16 -2.31
CA SER A 4 5.09 0.00 -0.89
C SER A 4 3.91 -0.87 -0.54
N TYR A 5 4.04 -1.65 0.53
CA TYR A 5 2.96 -2.47 1.05
C TYR A 5 3.26 -2.83 2.51
N ASP A 6 2.24 -3.04 3.33
CA ASP A 6 2.38 -3.25 4.77
C ASP A 6 3.29 -4.43 5.06
N VAL A 7 3.12 -5.54 4.32
CA VAL A 7 3.98 -6.72 4.44
C VAL A 7 4.96 -6.86 3.27
N ALA A 8 5.41 -5.74 2.70
CA ALA A 8 6.39 -5.72 1.61
C ALA A 8 7.68 -6.47 1.95
N CYS A 9 8.06 -6.56 3.25
CA CYS A 9 9.23 -7.34 3.65
C CYS A 9 9.09 -8.84 3.37
N LYS A 10 7.89 -9.41 3.57
CA LYS A 10 7.59 -10.82 3.27
C LYS A 10 7.40 -11.04 1.77
N TYR A 11 6.78 -10.08 1.09
CA TYR A 11 6.61 -10.13 -0.35
C TYR A 11 7.95 -10.06 -1.06
N ASN A 12 8.86 -9.15 -0.71
CA ASN A 12 10.19 -9.06 -1.30
C ASN A 12 10.91 -10.43 -1.31
N LEU A 13 10.88 -11.14 -0.19
CA LEU A 13 11.52 -12.45 -0.05
C LEU A 13 10.90 -13.53 -0.93
N ASN A 14 9.59 -13.46 -1.16
CA ASN A 14 8.83 -14.50 -1.86
C ASN A 14 8.34 -14.07 -3.24
N PHE A 15 8.66 -12.85 -3.69
CA PHE A 15 7.99 -12.21 -4.83
C PHE A 15 8.08 -13.07 -6.09
N GLU A 16 9.29 -13.52 -6.43
CA GLU A 16 9.51 -14.40 -7.57
C GLU A 16 8.72 -15.71 -7.43
N LYS A 17 8.77 -16.35 -6.27
CA LYS A 17 8.02 -17.59 -6.00
C LYS A 17 6.51 -17.39 -6.17
N CYS A 18 5.98 -16.26 -5.72
CA CYS A 18 4.56 -15.93 -5.84
C CYS A 18 4.15 -15.73 -7.31
N ILE A 19 4.90 -14.96 -8.08
CA ILE A 19 4.52 -14.65 -9.47
C ILE A 19 4.78 -15.83 -10.43
N THR A 20 5.67 -16.76 -10.08
CA THR A 20 5.96 -17.96 -10.87
C THR A 20 5.29 -19.22 -10.33
N HIS A 21 4.31 -19.10 -9.43
CA HIS A 21 3.66 -20.26 -8.83
C HIS A 21 3.00 -21.13 -9.91
N GLN A 22 3.16 -22.46 -9.83
CA GLN A 22 2.71 -23.36 -10.90
C GLN A 22 1.19 -23.40 -11.03
N ASP A 23 0.47 -23.34 -9.90
CA ASP A 23 -0.99 -23.35 -9.90
C ASP A 23 -1.60 -22.01 -10.37
N CYS A 24 -0.82 -20.92 -10.32
CA CYS A 24 -1.28 -19.59 -10.72
C CYS A 24 -0.10 -18.75 -11.24
N PRO A 25 0.38 -19.03 -12.47
CA PRO A 25 1.48 -18.27 -13.04
C PRO A 25 0.98 -16.88 -13.45
N LEU A 26 1.44 -15.84 -12.74
CA LEU A 26 1.07 -14.46 -13.02
C LEU A 26 1.92 -13.84 -14.14
N VAL A 27 3.04 -14.47 -14.49
CA VAL A 27 3.96 -14.01 -15.53
C VAL A 27 4.49 -15.15 -16.39
N THR A 28 4.72 -14.88 -17.66
CA THR A 28 5.45 -15.77 -18.56
C THR A 28 6.96 -15.72 -18.29
N LYS A 29 7.71 -16.73 -18.77
CA LYS A 29 9.18 -16.73 -18.70
C LYS A 29 9.83 -15.50 -19.36
N ARG A 30 9.17 -14.93 -20.39
CA ARG A 30 9.67 -13.71 -21.07
C ARG A 30 9.49 -12.49 -20.18
N GLU A 31 8.31 -12.33 -19.57
CA GLU A 31 8.01 -11.21 -18.67
C GLU A 31 8.86 -11.28 -17.40
N LEU A 32 9.08 -12.47 -16.84
CA LEU A 32 9.98 -12.65 -15.70
C LEU A 32 11.39 -12.13 -15.99
N ARG A 33 11.95 -12.46 -17.16
CA ARG A 33 13.26 -11.95 -17.60
C ARG A 33 13.28 -10.43 -17.78
N GLN A 34 12.16 -9.82 -18.13
CA GLN A 34 12.05 -8.36 -18.23
C GLN A 34 11.96 -7.74 -16.82
N LEU A 35 11.17 -8.31 -15.92
CA LEU A 35 11.05 -7.87 -14.53
C LEU A 35 12.39 -7.93 -13.79
N GLN A 36 13.18 -8.99 -14.00
CA GLN A 36 14.50 -9.14 -13.38
C GLN A 36 15.50 -8.05 -13.81
N LYS A 37 15.26 -7.35 -14.92
CA LYS A 37 16.07 -6.20 -15.36
C LYS A 37 15.69 -4.90 -14.63
N ILE A 38 14.53 -4.88 -13.97
CA ILE A 38 14.02 -3.70 -13.28
C ILE A 38 14.47 -3.77 -11.81
N LYS A 39 15.11 -2.69 -11.34
CA LYS A 39 15.37 -2.53 -9.91
C LYS A 39 14.07 -2.19 -9.17
N LEU A 40 13.52 -3.18 -8.47
CA LEU A 40 12.44 -3.00 -7.51
C LEU A 40 13.03 -2.66 -6.15
N THR A 41 12.47 -1.65 -5.49
CA THR A 41 12.77 -1.28 -4.10
C THR A 41 11.50 -1.47 -3.29
N TRP A 42 11.59 -2.29 -2.25
CA TRP A 42 10.45 -2.65 -1.41
C TRP A 42 10.50 -1.82 -0.14
N LEU A 43 9.41 -1.15 0.18
CA LEU A 43 9.29 -0.33 1.38
C LEU A 43 8.02 -0.70 2.14
N VAL A 44 8.06 -0.51 3.44
CA VAL A 44 6.90 -0.69 4.31
C VAL A 44 6.46 0.71 4.77
N PRO A 45 5.16 1.02 4.68
CA PRO A 45 4.58 2.22 5.26
C PRO A 45 5.02 2.47 6.71
N LYS A 46 5.21 3.75 7.08
CA LYS A 46 5.94 4.12 8.31
C LYS A 46 5.30 3.66 9.61
N PHE A 47 3.97 3.64 9.68
CA PHE A 47 3.23 3.21 10.88
C PHE A 47 3.35 1.70 11.04
N HIS A 48 3.19 0.93 9.96
CA HIS A 48 3.34 -0.53 9.97
C HIS A 48 4.76 -0.98 10.24
N LEU A 49 5.76 -0.24 9.77
CA LEU A 49 7.18 -0.61 9.90
C LEU A 49 7.63 -0.81 11.36
N ALA A 50 7.04 -0.09 12.31
CA ALA A 50 7.36 -0.22 13.73
C ALA A 50 6.93 -1.57 14.34
N ALA A 51 5.92 -2.23 13.74
CA ALA A 51 5.40 -3.52 14.21
C ALA A 51 6.17 -4.73 13.60
N HIS A 52 7.16 -4.48 12.75
CA HIS A 52 7.92 -5.53 12.08
C HIS A 52 9.11 -6.02 12.89
N VAL A 53 9.63 -7.19 12.52
CA VAL A 53 10.84 -7.78 13.12
C VAL A 53 12.06 -6.88 12.98
N GLU A 54 13.01 -7.05 13.89
CA GLU A 54 14.27 -6.30 13.91
C GLU A 54 15.00 -6.35 12.55
N GLY A 55 15.59 -5.22 12.16
CA GLY A 55 16.24 -5.04 10.86
C GLY A 55 15.28 -4.70 9.70
N CYS A 56 13.96 -4.81 9.86
CA CYS A 56 13.03 -4.28 8.86
C CYS A 56 13.10 -2.75 8.79
N ALA A 57 13.21 -2.09 9.94
CA ALA A 57 13.26 -0.63 10.06
C ALA A 57 14.42 -0.01 9.26
N ASP A 58 15.53 -0.71 9.08
CA ASP A 58 16.66 -0.21 8.29
C ASP A 58 16.48 -0.53 6.80
N LYS A 59 16.02 -1.74 6.47
CA LYS A 59 15.97 -2.25 5.10
C LYS A 59 14.78 -1.76 4.28
N TYR A 60 13.64 -1.51 4.92
CA TYR A 60 12.37 -1.22 4.24
C TYR A 60 11.84 0.19 4.57
N SER A 61 12.67 1.05 5.13
CA SER A 61 12.27 2.41 5.51
C SER A 61 12.37 3.40 4.37
N PHE A 62 11.30 4.18 4.22
CA PHE A 62 11.30 5.39 3.39
C PHE A 62 12.36 6.41 3.80
N ASN A 63 12.66 6.53 5.09
CA ASN A 63 13.62 7.53 5.58
C ASN A 63 15.06 7.21 5.13
N TRP A 64 15.37 5.92 4.94
CA TRP A 64 16.69 5.45 4.52
C TRP A 64 16.80 5.20 3.02
N THR A 65 15.75 5.48 2.25
CA THR A 65 15.70 5.23 0.81
C THR A 65 15.84 6.54 0.04
N LYS A 66 16.78 6.59 -0.91
CA LYS A 66 16.98 7.76 -1.77
C LYS A 66 15.87 7.87 -2.82
N ASN A 67 15.58 9.10 -3.23
CA ASN A 67 14.67 9.42 -4.36
C ASN A 67 13.20 9.02 -4.14
N VAL A 68 12.73 8.96 -2.89
CA VAL A 68 11.31 8.68 -2.55
C VAL A 68 10.60 9.85 -1.87
N GLY A 69 11.24 11.02 -1.80
CA GLY A 69 10.72 12.19 -1.10
C GLY A 69 10.44 11.92 0.38
N ARG A 70 9.66 12.80 1.03
CA ARG A 70 9.18 12.59 2.41
C ARG A 70 7.89 11.78 2.42
N THR A 71 7.89 10.61 1.79
CA THR A 71 6.72 9.74 1.68
C THR A 71 6.44 9.01 3.00
N CYS A 72 5.17 8.93 3.38
CA CYS A 72 4.71 8.17 4.56
C CYS A 72 4.33 6.73 4.20
N GLY A 73 3.63 6.53 3.09
CA GLY A 73 3.06 5.24 2.69
C GLY A 73 1.72 4.90 3.35
N GLU A 74 1.33 5.59 4.42
CA GLU A 74 0.16 5.28 5.27
C GLU A 74 -1.10 6.09 4.97
N ASN A 75 -1.01 7.10 4.10
CA ASN A 75 -2.08 8.09 3.96
C ASN A 75 -3.40 7.47 3.47
N VAL A 76 -3.33 6.33 2.76
CA VAL A 76 -4.52 5.60 2.30
C VAL A 76 -5.31 4.95 3.44
N GLU A 77 -4.67 4.68 4.59
CA GLU A 77 -5.26 4.01 5.75
C GLU A 77 -5.56 4.96 6.91
N SER A 78 -4.92 6.12 6.91
CA SER A 78 -5.04 7.12 7.98
C SER A 78 -6.47 7.66 8.15
N ASN A 79 -7.33 7.54 7.14
CA ASN A 79 -8.72 7.98 7.18
C ASN A 79 -9.69 6.90 7.68
N TRP A 80 -9.24 5.65 7.90
CA TRP A 80 -10.12 4.54 8.26
C TRP A 80 -10.88 4.78 9.55
N LEU A 81 -10.26 5.41 10.55
CA LEU A 81 -10.94 5.79 11.79
C LEU A 81 -12.17 6.68 11.51
N SER A 82 -12.04 7.63 10.57
CA SER A 82 -13.14 8.50 10.16
C SER A 82 -14.21 7.73 9.37
N LEU A 83 -13.79 6.80 8.51
CA LEU A 83 -14.71 5.99 7.70
C LEU A 83 -15.49 4.97 8.53
N ASN A 84 -14.96 4.51 9.66
CA ASN A 84 -15.69 3.64 10.58
C ASN A 84 -16.97 4.29 11.10
N GLY A 85 -16.97 5.60 11.34
CA GLY A 85 -18.17 6.35 11.73
C GLY A 85 -19.23 6.43 10.61
N LEU A 86 -18.80 6.36 9.35
CA LEU A 86 -19.67 6.36 8.17
C LEU A 86 -20.24 4.96 7.86
N ALA A 87 -19.66 3.90 8.42
CA ALA A 87 -19.98 2.52 8.05
C ALA A 87 -21.46 2.18 8.23
N THR A 88 -22.09 2.66 9.31
CA THR A 88 -23.52 2.42 9.58
C THR A 88 -24.44 3.24 8.67
N SER A 89 -24.06 4.48 8.34
CA SER A 89 -24.89 5.34 7.49
C SER A 89 -24.93 4.89 6.04
N VAL A 90 -23.86 4.27 5.53
CA VAL A 90 -23.80 3.79 4.13
C VAL A 90 -24.23 2.34 3.96
N ARG A 91 -24.66 1.66 5.03
CA ARG A 91 -24.95 0.22 5.01
C ARG A 91 -26.15 -0.13 4.14
N GLU A 92 -27.21 0.67 4.23
CA GLU A 92 -28.47 0.44 3.50
C GLU A 92 -28.49 1.15 2.12
N MET A 93 -27.42 1.85 1.76
CA MET A 93 -27.32 2.57 0.50
C MET A 93 -27.10 1.59 -0.67
N GLY A 94 -27.70 1.90 -1.83
CA GLY A 94 -27.42 1.19 -3.08
C GLY A 94 -25.97 1.36 -3.53
N PHE A 95 -25.50 0.49 -4.43
CA PHE A 95 -24.09 0.43 -4.83
C PHE A 95 -23.50 1.79 -5.28
N GLY A 96 -24.22 2.52 -6.13
CA GLY A 96 -23.79 3.84 -6.62
C GLY A 96 -23.71 4.87 -5.51
N SER A 97 -24.80 5.08 -4.79
CA SER A 97 -24.86 6.07 -3.70
C SER A 97 -23.89 5.76 -2.56
N ARG A 98 -23.68 4.48 -2.23
CA ARG A 98 -22.66 4.05 -1.27
C ARG A 98 -21.25 4.43 -1.72
N ARG A 99 -20.91 4.19 -2.99
CA ARG A 99 -19.59 4.53 -3.55
C ARG A 99 -19.35 6.03 -3.50
N ASP A 100 -20.35 6.82 -3.91
CA ASP A 100 -20.25 8.28 -3.94
C ASP A 100 -20.09 8.84 -2.52
N ALA A 101 -20.91 8.39 -1.57
CA ALA A 101 -20.82 8.83 -0.16
C ALA A 101 -19.47 8.52 0.50
N ILE A 102 -18.91 7.34 0.25
CA ILE A 102 -17.56 6.98 0.76
C ILE A 102 -16.50 7.85 0.08
N THR A 103 -16.61 8.07 -1.23
CA THR A 103 -15.65 8.88 -1.99
C THR A 103 -15.64 10.33 -1.49
N ASP A 104 -16.81 10.93 -1.30
CA ASP A 104 -16.95 12.29 -0.77
C ASP A 104 -16.35 12.42 0.63
N ALA A 105 -16.58 11.44 1.51
CA ALA A 105 -15.97 11.42 2.83
C ALA A 105 -14.44 11.34 2.77
N MET A 106 -13.88 10.54 1.86
CA MET A 106 -12.43 10.46 1.63
C MET A 106 -11.87 11.78 1.09
N LEU A 107 -12.57 12.42 0.15
CA LEU A 107 -12.19 13.73 -0.41
C LEU A 107 -12.22 14.82 0.66
N HIS A 108 -13.26 14.85 1.50
CA HIS A 108 -13.36 15.78 2.62
C HIS A 108 -12.21 15.58 3.62
N HIS A 109 -11.86 14.33 3.94
CA HIS A 109 -10.70 14.04 4.78
C HIS A 109 -9.39 14.57 4.17
N ASN A 110 -9.20 14.38 2.86
CA ASN A 110 -8.03 14.90 2.14
C ASN A 110 -7.99 16.43 2.16
N TRP A 111 -9.12 17.10 1.95
CA TRP A 111 -9.21 18.57 2.04
C TRP A 111 -8.80 19.05 3.42
N TRP A 112 -9.39 18.50 4.48
CA TRP A 112 -9.09 18.90 5.86
C TRP A 112 -7.61 18.74 6.23
N LYS A 113 -6.94 17.69 5.72
CA LYS A 113 -5.50 17.47 5.92
C LYS A 113 -4.61 18.47 5.19
N ASN A 114 -5.10 19.08 4.10
CA ASN A 114 -4.32 19.99 3.26
C ASN A 114 -4.59 21.48 3.56
N THR A 115 -5.72 21.80 4.20
CA THR A 115 -6.13 23.19 4.50
C THR A 115 -6.21 23.51 5.99
N GLY A 116 -6.16 22.50 6.86
CA GLY A 116 -6.14 22.64 8.32
C GLY A 116 -4.75 22.78 8.91
#